data_AF-A0A6I4R4N8-F1
#
_entry.id   AF-A0A6I4R4N8-F1
#
_cell.length_a   1.000
_cell.length_b   1.000
_cell.length_c   1.000
_cell.angle_alpha   90.00
_cell.angle_beta   90.00
_cell.angle_gamma   90.00
#
_symmetry.space_group_name_H-M   'P 1'
#
loop_
_entity.id
_entity.type
_entity.pdbx_description
1 polymer ?
#
loop_
_entity_poly.entity_id
_entity_poly.type
_entity_poly.pdbx_seq_one_letter_code
_entity_poly.pdbx_strand_id
1 'polypeptide(L)'
;MTNLKNVNLEKGTVEVAEYSATNAALALLKQKYAVVPDVETPAGYELAKAGIKELTGLRTSLEAARKREKDPYLKAGAIIDAEAKRITAELVALEDPMKAAKKVVDDRVERERQERIARLQQKVDAIKAMPARVRGGSSIEISHMLDHVGEIDATHDFFDLTKEAVAARAEALDELTQMLTDRLAFEATEEERKALEARNAELLRQQEEQQAELRRKQEELDRQLREMQEEREAMARERAARQQPTPTVPAAVEPAAPVASAPAAARKPRVDTRQWHAVVTDKSALIAAIAAGYGTEDLLIIDQAALDSLANGERQGLQLPGVRAEPVPAAA
;
A
#
# COMPACT_ATOMS: atom_id res chain seq x y z
N MET A 1 -45.25 -59.07 26.72
CA MET A 1 -44.82 -59.05 25.31
C MET A 1 -46.04 -59.02 24.42
N THR A 2 -46.25 -57.95 23.66
CA THR A 2 -47.34 -57.87 22.67
C THR A 2 -46.92 -58.68 21.46
N ASN A 3 -47.31 -59.95 21.41
CA ASN A 3 -46.80 -60.88 20.40
C ASN A 3 -47.20 -60.43 18.98
N LEU A 4 -46.22 -60.24 18.10
CA LEU A 4 -46.42 -59.91 16.67
C LEU A 4 -46.93 -61.14 15.87
N LYS A 5 -48.01 -61.80 16.34
CA LYS A 5 -48.45 -63.11 15.82
C LYS A 5 -48.83 -63.10 14.34
N ASN A 6 -49.26 -61.95 13.82
CA ASN A 6 -49.98 -61.85 12.55
C ASN A 6 -49.24 -61.00 11.49
N VAL A 7 -48.03 -60.50 11.76
CA VAL A 7 -47.26 -59.66 10.81
C VAL A 7 -45.82 -60.15 10.73
N ASN A 8 -45.40 -60.56 9.53
CA ASN A 8 -44.03 -60.96 9.24
C ASN A 8 -43.30 -59.82 8.53
N LEU A 9 -42.39 -59.13 9.24
CA LEU A 9 -41.65 -57.98 8.74
C LEU A 9 -40.61 -58.34 7.66
N GLU A 10 -40.01 -59.53 7.72
CA GLU A 10 -39.00 -59.98 6.76
C GLU A 10 -39.61 -60.36 5.41
N LYS A 11 -40.80 -60.97 5.42
CA LYS A 11 -41.54 -61.39 4.21
C LYS A 11 -42.52 -60.34 3.70
N GLY A 12 -42.79 -59.29 4.48
CA GLY A 12 -43.80 -58.28 4.16
C GLY A 12 -45.24 -58.79 4.16
N THR A 13 -45.52 -59.92 4.83
CA THR A 13 -46.85 -60.57 4.82
C THR A 13 -47.63 -60.33 6.12
N VAL A 14 -48.96 -60.42 6.01
CA VAL A 14 -49.91 -60.23 7.11
C VAL A 14 -50.85 -61.42 7.16
N GLU A 15 -50.71 -62.25 8.20
CA GLU A 15 -51.44 -63.50 8.41
C GLU A 15 -52.69 -63.22 9.27
N VAL A 16 -53.75 -62.74 8.61
CA VAL A 16 -55.02 -62.38 9.25
C VAL A 16 -56.15 -63.20 8.64
N ALA A 17 -56.89 -63.92 9.47
CA ALA A 17 -57.91 -64.89 9.01
C ALA A 17 -58.97 -64.22 8.11
N GLU A 18 -59.43 -63.02 8.47
CA GLU A 18 -60.38 -62.23 7.69
C GLU A 18 -59.82 -61.81 6.32
N TYR A 19 -58.51 -61.59 6.21
CA TYR A 19 -57.85 -61.24 4.95
C TYR A 19 -57.76 -62.46 4.04
N SER A 20 -57.28 -63.59 4.57
CA SER A 20 -57.15 -64.85 3.83
C SER A 20 -58.51 -65.38 3.36
N ALA A 21 -59.55 -65.29 4.20
CA ALA A 21 -60.92 -65.65 3.83
C ALA A 21 -61.49 -64.75 2.72
N THR A 22 -61.30 -63.43 2.84
CA THR A 22 -61.76 -62.47 1.81
C THR A 22 -61.01 -62.67 0.48
N ASN A 23 -59.71 -62.94 0.52
CA ASN A 23 -58.89 -63.20 -0.66
C ASN A 23 -59.30 -64.50 -1.37
N ALA A 24 -59.57 -65.57 -0.62
CA ALA A 24 -60.07 -66.84 -1.18
C ALA A 24 -61.45 -66.70 -1.82
N ALA A 25 -62.36 -65.92 -1.21
CA ALA A 25 -63.68 -65.65 -1.77
C ALA A 25 -63.65 -64.72 -3.02
N LEU A 26 -62.58 -63.93 -3.19
CA LEU A 26 -62.53 -62.86 -4.20
C LEU A 26 -62.70 -63.36 -5.64
N ALA A 27 -62.19 -64.55 -5.98
CA ALA A 27 -62.36 -65.13 -7.32
C ALA A 27 -63.84 -65.47 -7.61
N LEU A 28 -64.53 -66.08 -6.64
CA LEU A 28 -65.94 -66.41 -6.74
C LEU A 28 -66.82 -65.15 -6.79
N LEU A 29 -66.50 -64.13 -5.99
CA LEU A 29 -67.20 -62.84 -5.99
C LEU A 29 -67.03 -62.11 -7.33
N LYS A 30 -65.82 -62.11 -7.90
CA LYS A 30 -65.55 -61.55 -9.24
C LYS A 30 -66.37 -62.25 -10.33
N GLN A 31 -66.53 -63.57 -10.26
CA GLN A 31 -67.35 -64.32 -11.21
C GLN A 31 -68.86 -64.06 -11.00
N LYS A 32 -69.32 -64.09 -9.73
CA LYS A 32 -70.71 -63.88 -9.32
C LYS A 32 -71.25 -62.49 -9.69
N TYR A 33 -70.39 -61.48 -9.67
CA TYR A 33 -70.73 -60.08 -10.00
C TYR A 33 -70.01 -59.58 -11.28
N ALA A 34 -69.63 -60.49 -12.19
CA ALA A 34 -69.00 -60.13 -13.46
C ALA A 34 -69.94 -59.36 -14.41
N VAL A 35 -71.24 -59.61 -14.31
CA VAL A 35 -72.31 -58.92 -15.05
C VAL A 35 -73.18 -58.18 -14.05
N VAL A 36 -73.43 -56.89 -14.30
CA VAL A 36 -74.32 -56.08 -13.47
C VAL A 36 -75.77 -56.51 -13.73
N PRO A 37 -76.57 -56.86 -12.71
CA PRO A 37 -77.98 -57.23 -12.89
C PRO A 37 -78.80 -56.05 -13.40
N ASP A 38 -79.82 -56.33 -14.22
CA ASP A 38 -80.77 -55.32 -14.67
C ASP A 38 -81.71 -54.89 -13.54
N VAL A 39 -81.43 -53.71 -12.99
CA VAL A 39 -82.15 -53.12 -11.85
C VAL A 39 -83.54 -52.57 -12.19
N GLU A 40 -83.91 -52.49 -13.46
CA GLU A 40 -85.29 -52.16 -13.86
C GLU A 40 -86.24 -53.36 -13.63
N THR A 41 -85.68 -54.57 -13.51
CA THR A 41 -86.43 -55.77 -13.10
C THR A 41 -86.44 -55.92 -11.56
N PRO A 42 -87.57 -56.33 -10.94
CA PRO A 42 -87.62 -56.59 -9.50
C PRO A 42 -86.60 -57.64 -9.02
N ALA A 43 -86.29 -58.63 -9.87
CA ALA A 43 -85.33 -59.69 -9.57
C ALA A 43 -83.87 -59.17 -9.60
N GLY A 44 -83.50 -58.38 -10.61
CA GLY A 44 -82.17 -57.79 -10.71
C GLY A 44 -81.91 -56.73 -9.65
N TYR A 45 -82.92 -55.94 -9.27
CA TYR A 45 -82.84 -54.98 -8.17
C TYR A 45 -82.48 -55.65 -6.83
N GLU A 46 -83.20 -56.71 -6.43
CA GLU A 46 -82.89 -57.42 -5.18
C GLU A 46 -81.55 -58.15 -5.23
N LEU A 47 -81.13 -58.67 -6.39
CA LEU A 47 -79.82 -59.30 -6.56
C LEU A 47 -78.68 -58.27 -6.44
N ALA A 48 -78.83 -57.10 -7.04
CA ALA A 48 -77.87 -55.99 -6.92
C ALA A 48 -77.78 -55.49 -5.46
N LYS A 49 -78.92 -55.27 -4.79
CA LYS A 49 -79.02 -54.89 -3.38
C LYS A 49 -78.36 -55.91 -2.44
N ALA A 50 -78.58 -57.21 -2.68
CA ALA A 50 -77.92 -58.28 -1.93
C ALA A 50 -76.40 -58.28 -2.16
N GLY A 51 -75.93 -58.12 -3.41
CA GLY A 51 -74.51 -58.03 -3.74
C GLY A 51 -73.81 -56.81 -3.13
N ILE A 52 -74.43 -55.64 -3.16
CA ILE A 52 -73.92 -54.42 -2.50
C ILE A 52 -73.76 -54.65 -1.00
N LYS A 53 -74.73 -55.33 -0.35
CA LYS A 53 -74.67 -55.66 1.08
C LYS A 53 -73.53 -56.64 1.40
N GLU A 54 -73.37 -57.69 0.59
CA GLU A 54 -72.31 -58.69 0.74
C GLU A 54 -70.91 -58.08 0.57
N LEU A 55 -70.68 -57.33 -0.52
CA LEU A 55 -69.41 -56.64 -0.79
C LEU A 55 -69.10 -55.56 0.24
N THR A 56 -70.10 -54.80 0.69
CA THR A 56 -69.93 -53.78 1.73
C THR A 56 -69.59 -54.41 3.08
N GLY A 57 -70.23 -55.52 3.44
CA GLY A 57 -69.94 -56.28 4.66
C GLY A 57 -68.52 -56.83 4.70
N LEU A 58 -68.04 -57.41 3.59
CA LEU A 58 -66.66 -57.86 3.47
C LEU A 58 -65.67 -56.69 3.59
N ARG A 59 -65.91 -55.58 2.90
CA ARG A 59 -65.06 -54.38 2.97
C ARG A 59 -64.99 -53.78 4.38
N THR A 60 -66.11 -53.68 5.09
CA THR A 60 -66.13 -53.12 6.46
C THR A 60 -65.50 -54.07 7.47
N SER A 61 -65.70 -55.38 7.33
CA SER A 61 -65.00 -56.40 8.14
C SER A 61 -63.48 -56.36 7.94
N LEU A 62 -63.02 -56.22 6.68
CA LEU A 62 -61.61 -56.09 6.35
C LEU A 62 -60.96 -54.85 7.00
N GLU A 63 -61.62 -53.69 6.94
CA GLU A 63 -61.14 -52.46 7.61
C GLU A 63 -61.21 -52.55 9.14
N ALA A 64 -62.18 -53.29 9.70
CA ALA A 64 -62.24 -53.54 11.15
C ALA A 64 -61.06 -54.42 11.60
N ALA A 65 -60.78 -55.51 10.89
CA ALA A 65 -59.61 -56.35 11.12
C ALA A 65 -58.31 -55.54 10.95
N ARG A 66 -58.17 -54.75 9.88
CA ARG A 66 -57.03 -53.84 9.66
C ARG A 66 -56.74 -52.94 10.85
N LYS A 67 -57.78 -52.30 11.41
CA LYS A 67 -57.65 -51.42 12.57
C LYS A 67 -57.28 -52.20 13.83
N ARG A 68 -57.95 -53.33 14.09
CA ARG A 68 -57.69 -54.21 15.24
C ARG A 68 -56.23 -54.68 15.26
N GLU A 69 -55.72 -55.14 14.13
CA GLU A 69 -54.35 -55.63 14.03
C GLU A 69 -53.34 -54.48 14.04
N LYS A 70 -53.61 -53.34 13.39
CA LYS A 70 -52.67 -52.20 13.33
C LYS A 70 -52.51 -51.45 14.66
N ASP A 71 -53.56 -51.34 15.47
CA ASP A 71 -53.61 -50.54 16.70
C ASP A 71 -52.50 -50.89 17.73
N PRO A 72 -52.22 -52.17 18.06
CA PRO A 72 -51.09 -52.54 18.92
C PRO A 72 -49.72 -52.04 18.44
N TYR A 73 -49.47 -52.02 17.12
CA TYR A 73 -48.19 -51.55 16.57
C TYR A 73 -48.04 -50.04 16.68
N LEU A 74 -49.13 -49.28 16.43
CA LEU A 74 -49.13 -47.83 16.61
C LEU A 74 -48.94 -47.44 18.07
N LYS A 75 -49.58 -48.16 19.00
CA LYS A 75 -49.39 -47.98 20.44
C LYS A 75 -47.96 -48.30 20.88
N ALA A 76 -47.37 -49.38 20.37
CA ALA A 76 -45.97 -49.72 20.65
C ALA A 76 -45.01 -48.63 20.17
N GLY A 77 -45.18 -48.13 18.94
CA GLY A 77 -44.39 -46.99 18.42
C GLY A 77 -44.52 -45.75 19.29
N ALA A 78 -45.75 -45.34 19.62
CA ALA A 78 -45.99 -44.16 20.46
C ALA A 78 -45.38 -44.29 21.88
N ILE A 79 -45.33 -45.49 22.45
CA ILE A 79 -44.66 -45.75 23.74
C ILE A 79 -43.13 -45.62 23.60
N ILE A 80 -42.54 -46.15 22.53
CA ILE A 80 -41.10 -46.04 22.24
C ILE A 80 -40.71 -44.57 22.05
N ASP A 81 -41.47 -43.82 21.25
CA ASP A 81 -41.22 -42.40 20.99
C ASP A 81 -41.35 -41.55 22.26
N ALA A 82 -42.36 -41.84 23.11
CA ALA A 82 -42.55 -41.17 24.38
C ALA A 82 -41.40 -41.43 25.37
N GLU A 83 -40.94 -42.67 25.46
CA GLU A 83 -39.83 -43.06 26.34
C GLU A 83 -38.49 -42.50 25.85
N ALA A 84 -38.21 -42.55 24.54
CA ALA A 84 -37.05 -41.92 23.94
C ALA A 84 -37.04 -40.40 24.18
N LYS A 85 -38.21 -39.74 24.12
CA LYS A 85 -38.37 -38.31 24.45
C LYS A 85 -38.13 -38.04 25.93
N ARG A 86 -38.63 -38.89 26.84
CA ARG A 86 -38.40 -38.78 28.30
C ARG A 86 -36.91 -38.87 28.62
N ILE A 87 -36.23 -39.91 28.12
CA ILE A 87 -34.80 -40.12 28.33
C ILE A 87 -33.98 -38.97 27.74
N THR A 88 -34.31 -38.51 26.52
CA THR A 88 -33.64 -37.35 25.91
C THR A 88 -33.79 -36.09 26.77
N ALA A 89 -34.97 -35.82 27.33
CA ALA A 89 -35.19 -34.66 28.19
C ALA A 89 -34.39 -34.74 29.51
N GLU A 90 -34.28 -35.94 30.11
CA GLU A 90 -33.45 -36.17 31.30
C GLU A 90 -31.95 -36.03 30.99
N LEU A 91 -31.48 -36.49 29.83
CA LEU A 91 -30.09 -36.30 29.39
C LEU A 91 -29.76 -34.82 29.16
N VAL A 92 -30.66 -34.06 28.50
CA VAL A 92 -30.49 -32.61 28.29
C VAL A 92 -30.47 -31.86 29.62
N ALA A 93 -31.33 -32.23 30.58
CA ALA A 93 -31.34 -31.62 31.91
C ALA A 93 -30.04 -31.85 32.71
N LEU A 94 -29.28 -32.91 32.40
CA LEU A 94 -27.93 -33.15 32.95
C LEU A 94 -26.83 -32.44 32.14
N GLU A 95 -27.00 -32.32 30.83
CA GLU A 95 -26.03 -31.72 29.91
C GLU A 95 -26.00 -30.18 29.99
N ASP A 96 -27.17 -29.54 30.08
CA ASP A 96 -27.33 -28.07 30.13
C ASP A 96 -26.51 -27.39 31.25
N PRO A 97 -26.53 -27.84 32.53
CA PRO A 97 -25.67 -27.23 33.56
C PRO A 97 -24.18 -27.44 33.29
N MET A 98 -23.78 -28.55 32.65
CA MET A 98 -22.38 -28.78 32.25
C MET A 98 -21.96 -27.85 31.12
N LYS A 99 -22.83 -27.65 30.11
CA LYS A 99 -22.65 -26.66 29.02
C LYS A 99 -22.52 -25.25 29.57
N ALA A 100 -23.40 -24.86 30.50
CA ALA A 100 -23.36 -23.56 31.14
C ALA A 100 -22.05 -23.34 31.93
N ALA A 101 -21.65 -24.32 32.76
CA ALA A 101 -20.40 -24.26 33.51
C ALA A 101 -19.16 -24.20 32.59
N LYS A 102 -19.12 -25.01 31.53
CA LYS A 102 -18.05 -24.97 30.52
C LYS A 102 -17.97 -23.59 29.86
N LYS A 103 -19.10 -23.04 29.42
CA LYS A 103 -19.16 -21.72 28.76
C LYS A 103 -18.56 -20.62 29.64
N VAL A 104 -18.88 -20.59 30.94
CA VAL A 104 -18.31 -19.60 31.87
C VAL A 104 -16.78 -19.68 31.95
N VAL A 105 -16.21 -20.88 31.89
CA VAL A 105 -14.76 -21.08 31.89
C VAL A 105 -14.15 -20.68 30.54
N ASP A 106 -14.74 -21.12 29.42
CA ASP A 106 -14.30 -20.78 28.07
C ASP A 106 -14.30 -19.25 27.86
N ASP A 107 -15.41 -18.58 28.16
CA ASP A 107 -15.57 -17.12 28.04
C ASP A 107 -14.53 -16.36 28.88
N ARG A 108 -14.19 -16.87 30.08
CA ARG A 108 -13.15 -16.28 30.94
C ARG A 108 -11.76 -16.46 30.34
N VAL A 109 -11.41 -17.68 29.92
CA VAL A 109 -10.09 -17.99 29.36
C VAL A 109 -9.86 -17.21 28.06
N GLU A 110 -10.87 -17.11 27.20
CA GLU A 110 -10.76 -16.34 25.96
C GLU A 110 -10.64 -14.83 26.26
N ARG A 111 -11.37 -14.28 27.24
CA ARG A 111 -11.16 -12.89 27.66
C ARG A 111 -9.76 -12.64 28.21
N GLU A 112 -9.27 -13.50 29.10
CA GLU A 112 -7.90 -13.40 29.66
C GLU A 112 -6.83 -13.49 28.56
N ARG A 113 -7.07 -14.31 27.52
CA ARG A 113 -6.23 -14.41 26.33
C ARG A 113 -6.28 -13.14 25.48
N GLN A 114 -7.47 -12.60 25.19
CA GLN A 114 -7.63 -11.36 24.44
C GLN A 114 -6.99 -10.17 25.17
N GLU A 115 -7.16 -10.06 26.49
CA GLU A 115 -6.49 -9.05 27.31
C GLU A 115 -4.96 -9.21 27.30
N ARG A 116 -4.45 -10.45 27.30
CA ARG A 116 -3.00 -10.73 27.15
C ARG A 116 -2.51 -10.27 25.78
N ILE A 117 -3.18 -10.67 24.70
CA ILE A 117 -2.84 -10.30 23.33
C ILE A 117 -2.88 -8.77 23.17
N ALA A 118 -3.89 -8.08 23.70
CA ALA A 118 -3.99 -6.62 23.65
C ALA A 118 -2.83 -5.91 24.36
N ARG A 119 -2.41 -6.39 25.54
CA ARG A 119 -1.21 -5.86 26.24
C ARG A 119 0.08 -6.12 25.47
N LEU A 120 0.20 -7.27 24.80
CA LEU A 120 1.36 -7.59 23.98
C LEU A 120 1.37 -6.75 22.69
N GLN A 121 0.21 -6.52 22.07
CA GLN A 121 0.08 -5.66 20.89
C GLN A 121 0.51 -4.22 21.21
N GLN A 122 0.12 -3.67 22.36
CA GLN A 122 0.59 -2.35 22.80
C GLN A 122 2.11 -2.27 22.92
N LYS A 123 2.80 -3.35 23.33
CA LYS A 123 4.27 -3.41 23.33
C LYS A 123 4.83 -3.45 21.89
N VAL A 124 4.23 -4.22 20.99
CA VAL A 124 4.62 -4.29 19.57
C VAL A 124 4.46 -2.93 18.90
N ASP A 125 3.32 -2.27 19.11
CA ASP A 125 3.03 -0.93 18.58
C ASP A 125 3.99 0.12 19.16
N ALA A 126 4.38 -0.03 20.43
CA ALA A 126 5.39 0.83 21.04
C ALA A 126 6.77 0.70 20.36
N ILE A 127 7.20 -0.51 19.99
CA ILE A 127 8.43 -0.75 19.20
C ILE A 127 8.32 -0.07 17.83
N LYS A 128 7.21 -0.30 17.11
CA LYS A 128 6.96 0.33 15.79
C LYS A 128 6.95 1.86 15.85
N ALA A 129 6.57 2.44 16.98
CA ALA A 129 6.57 3.88 17.19
C ALA A 129 7.94 4.46 17.60
N MET A 130 8.98 3.66 17.84
CA MET A 130 10.30 4.15 18.29
C MET A 130 11.03 5.02 17.25
N PRO A 131 11.15 4.64 15.97
CA PRO A 131 11.83 5.46 14.95
C PRO A 131 11.23 6.86 14.82
N ALA A 132 9.89 6.95 14.86
CA ALA A 132 9.17 8.21 14.79
C ALA A 132 9.49 9.20 15.93
N ARG A 133 9.97 8.73 17.09
CA ARG A 133 10.32 9.58 18.25
C ARG A 133 11.64 10.32 18.09
N VAL A 134 12.57 9.79 17.30
CA VAL A 134 13.90 10.38 17.05
C VAL A 134 14.02 10.97 15.63
N ARG A 135 12.90 11.07 14.91
CA ARG A 135 12.85 11.65 13.56
C ARG A 135 13.20 13.14 13.61
N GLY A 136 14.30 13.51 12.95
CA GLY A 136 14.86 14.87 12.98
C GLY A 136 15.78 15.16 14.16
N GLY A 137 16.05 14.17 15.03
CA GLY A 137 17.06 14.25 16.08
C GLY A 137 18.49 14.21 15.53
N SER A 138 19.45 14.35 16.44
CA SER A 138 20.89 14.19 16.17
C SER A 138 21.28 12.73 15.92
N SER A 139 22.44 12.51 15.31
CA SER A 139 23.00 11.16 15.13
C SER A 139 23.14 10.39 16.45
N ILE A 140 23.49 11.08 17.54
CA ILE A 140 23.62 10.51 18.90
C ILE A 140 22.26 10.00 19.42
N GLU A 141 21.19 10.78 19.27
CA GLU A 141 19.85 10.39 19.73
C GLU A 141 19.30 9.18 18.95
N ILE A 142 19.56 9.14 17.63
CA ILE A 142 19.16 8.00 16.79
C ILE A 142 19.97 6.74 17.17
N SER A 143 21.29 6.87 17.41
CA SER A 143 22.13 5.76 17.88
C SER A 143 21.64 5.17 19.20
N HIS A 144 21.32 6.01 20.19
CA HIS A 144 20.79 5.53 21.47
C HIS A 144 19.43 4.82 21.33
N MET A 145 18.59 5.25 20.39
CA MET A 145 17.33 4.55 20.11
C MET A 145 17.57 3.21 19.41
N LEU A 146 18.55 3.12 18.51
CA LEU A 146 18.95 1.88 17.84
C LEU A 146 19.46 0.85 18.85
N ASP A 147 20.33 1.26 19.77
CA ASP A 147 20.79 0.42 20.89
C ASP A 147 19.61 -0.05 21.75
N HIS A 148 18.71 0.86 22.13
CA HIS A 148 17.54 0.54 22.94
C HIS A 148 16.60 -0.47 22.27
N VAL A 149 16.30 -0.33 20.97
CA VAL A 149 15.54 -1.33 20.20
C VAL A 149 16.32 -2.65 20.09
N GLY A 150 17.64 -2.57 19.97
CA GLY A 150 18.56 -3.70 19.94
C GLY A 150 18.46 -4.57 21.20
N GLU A 151 18.34 -3.97 22.38
CA GLU A 151 18.22 -4.67 23.67
C GLU A 151 16.88 -5.38 23.89
N ILE A 152 15.83 -5.08 23.12
CA ILE A 152 14.51 -5.67 23.31
C ILE A 152 14.51 -7.15 22.89
N ASP A 153 14.27 -8.06 23.84
CA ASP A 153 14.04 -9.48 23.55
C ASP A 153 12.64 -9.70 22.96
N ALA A 154 12.54 -9.46 21.66
CA ALA A 154 11.33 -9.77 20.88
C ALA A 154 11.03 -11.28 20.78
N THR A 155 11.97 -12.16 21.16
CA THR A 155 11.82 -13.62 20.99
C THR A 155 11.08 -14.28 22.15
N HIS A 156 11.36 -13.90 23.40
CA HIS A 156 10.77 -14.55 24.58
C HIS A 156 9.63 -13.76 25.25
N ASP A 157 9.67 -12.43 25.24
CA ASP A 157 8.73 -11.59 26.01
C ASP A 157 7.30 -11.51 25.43
N PHE A 158 7.12 -11.99 24.20
CA PHE A 158 5.94 -11.69 23.37
C PHE A 158 4.98 -12.87 23.13
N PHE A 159 5.32 -14.09 23.55
CA PHE A 159 4.44 -15.27 23.58
C PHE A 159 3.57 -15.45 22.31
N ASP A 160 2.26 -15.17 22.39
CA ASP A 160 1.29 -15.26 21.30
C ASP A 160 1.65 -14.36 20.08
N LEU A 161 2.46 -13.32 20.28
CA LEU A 161 2.85 -12.31 19.27
C LEU A 161 4.37 -12.26 19.01
N THR A 162 5.12 -13.33 19.31
CA THR A 162 6.59 -13.36 19.09
C THR A 162 6.98 -13.07 17.63
N LYS A 163 6.21 -13.51 16.63
CA LYS A 163 6.55 -13.27 15.22
C LYS A 163 6.40 -11.79 14.85
N GLU A 164 5.29 -11.21 15.29
CA GLU A 164 4.90 -9.82 15.09
C GLU A 164 5.89 -8.87 15.80
N ALA A 165 6.34 -9.24 17.00
CA ALA A 165 7.35 -8.51 17.75
C ALA A 165 8.74 -8.57 17.10
N VAL A 166 9.17 -9.75 16.64
CA VAL A 166 10.45 -9.91 15.92
C VAL A 166 10.45 -9.12 14.61
N ALA A 167 9.35 -9.15 13.85
CA ALA A 167 9.18 -8.34 12.65
C ALA A 167 9.22 -6.83 12.97
N ALA A 168 8.44 -6.38 13.96
CA ALA A 168 8.44 -4.98 14.39
C ALA A 168 9.80 -4.46 14.85
N ARG A 169 10.57 -5.30 15.57
CA ARG A 169 11.94 -4.96 16.00
C ARG A 169 12.90 -4.88 14.81
N ALA A 170 12.80 -5.79 13.84
CA ALA A 170 13.61 -5.73 12.63
C ALA A 170 13.30 -4.47 11.80
N GLU A 171 12.02 -4.23 11.51
CA GLU A 171 11.54 -3.03 10.81
C GLU A 171 12.03 -1.73 11.49
N ALA A 172 11.95 -1.65 12.82
CA ALA A 172 12.40 -0.47 13.57
C ALA A 172 13.93 -0.29 13.55
N LEU A 173 14.71 -1.37 13.61
CA LEU A 173 16.17 -1.31 13.49
C LEU A 173 16.61 -0.88 12.09
N ASP A 174 15.95 -1.40 11.04
CA ASP A 174 16.24 -1.03 9.66
C ASP A 174 15.94 0.46 9.40
N GLU A 175 14.79 0.98 9.86
CA GLU A 175 14.45 2.41 9.75
C GLU A 175 15.46 3.29 10.53
N LEU A 176 15.79 2.91 11.77
CA LEU A 176 16.77 3.66 12.59
C LEU A 176 18.17 3.64 11.97
N THR A 177 18.59 2.53 11.36
CA THR A 177 19.90 2.41 10.69
C THR A 177 19.97 3.33 9.47
N GLN A 178 18.90 3.39 8.66
CA GLN A 178 18.82 4.31 7.54
C GLN A 178 18.81 5.76 8.02
N MET A 179 17.97 6.09 9.01
CA MET A 179 17.91 7.44 9.60
C MET A 179 19.26 7.90 10.17
N LEU A 180 20.01 7.02 10.83
CA LEU A 180 21.35 7.33 11.35
C LEU A 180 22.34 7.61 10.21
N THR A 181 22.30 6.80 9.15
CA THR A 181 23.15 6.96 7.96
C THR A 181 22.89 8.31 7.28
N ASP A 182 21.62 8.63 7.02
CA ASP A 182 21.21 9.90 6.41
C ASP A 182 21.59 11.09 7.29
N ARG A 183 21.41 10.96 8.61
CA ARG A 183 21.72 12.03 9.57
C ARG A 183 23.22 12.30 9.68
N LEU A 184 24.06 11.26 9.69
CA LEU A 184 25.52 11.40 9.69
C LEU A 184 26.02 12.06 8.39
N ALA A 185 25.45 11.71 7.24
CA ALA A 185 25.78 12.34 5.96
C ALA A 185 25.38 13.85 5.93
N PHE A 186 24.20 14.18 6.47
CA PHE A 186 23.76 15.56 6.63
C PHE A 186 24.66 16.36 7.59
N GLU A 187 25.02 15.80 8.73
CA GLU A 187 25.90 16.47 9.71
C GLU A 187 27.31 16.69 9.14
N ALA A 188 27.86 15.72 8.41
CA ALA A 188 29.15 15.87 7.73
C ALA A 188 29.13 16.99 6.68
N THR A 189 28.11 17.03 5.81
CA THR A 189 28.00 18.06 4.76
C THR A 189 27.75 19.47 5.31
N GLU A 190 27.01 19.62 6.41
CA GLU A 190 26.87 20.92 7.10
C GLU A 190 28.18 21.40 7.72
N GLU A 191 28.97 20.51 8.36
CA GLU A 191 30.28 20.87 8.90
C GLU A 191 31.31 21.20 7.80
N GLU A 192 31.30 20.48 6.67
CA GLU A 192 32.10 20.81 5.49
C GLU A 192 31.73 22.19 4.92
N ARG A 193 30.43 22.52 4.83
CA ARG A 193 29.99 23.84 4.35
C ARG A 193 30.43 24.95 5.30
N LYS A 194 30.25 24.79 6.62
CA LYS A 194 30.74 25.75 7.63
C LYS A 194 32.26 25.94 7.57
N ALA A 195 33.01 24.85 7.41
CA ALA A 195 34.47 24.91 7.30
C ALA A 195 34.92 25.64 6.02
N LEU A 196 34.22 25.45 4.90
CA LEU A 196 34.46 26.18 3.65
C LEU A 196 34.09 27.66 3.76
N GLU A 197 32.93 27.98 4.34
CA GLU A 197 32.48 29.36 4.61
C GLU A 197 33.50 30.10 5.51
N ALA A 198 34.00 29.45 6.57
CA ALA A 198 35.01 30.01 7.46
C ALA A 198 36.35 30.27 6.74
N ARG A 199 36.84 29.32 5.93
CA ARG A 199 38.06 29.49 5.12
C ARG A 199 37.92 30.63 4.11
N ASN A 200 36.77 30.75 3.47
CA ASN A 200 36.48 31.82 2.51
C ASN A 200 36.45 33.20 3.20
N ALA A 201 35.85 33.29 4.39
CA ALA A 201 35.83 34.51 5.19
C ALA A 201 37.24 34.91 5.68
N GLU A 202 38.09 33.95 6.06
CA GLU A 202 39.48 34.19 6.43
C GLU A 202 40.32 34.65 5.23
N LEU A 203 40.17 34.00 4.06
CA LEU A 203 40.83 34.39 2.83
C LEU A 203 40.43 35.81 2.38
N LEU A 204 39.14 36.18 2.53
CA LEU A 204 38.67 37.52 2.20
C LEU A 204 39.32 38.57 3.11
N ARG A 205 39.42 38.32 4.43
CA ARG A 205 40.14 39.22 5.36
C ARG A 205 41.60 39.37 4.98
N GLN A 206 42.30 38.27 4.66
CA GLN A 206 43.69 38.32 4.20
C GLN A 206 43.84 39.15 2.90
N GLN A 207 42.91 39.03 1.95
CA GLN A 207 42.91 39.87 0.74
C GLN A 207 42.63 41.34 1.06
N GLU A 208 41.68 41.66 1.94
CA GLU A 208 41.38 43.03 2.38
C GLU A 208 42.59 43.66 3.08
N GLU A 209 43.27 42.92 3.97
CA GLU A 209 44.50 43.34 4.64
C GLU A 209 45.63 43.59 3.63
N GLN A 210 45.88 42.66 2.70
CA GLN A 210 46.87 42.84 1.63
C GLN A 210 46.55 44.04 0.74
N GLN A 211 45.29 44.24 0.36
CA GLN A 211 44.87 45.41 -0.42
C GLN A 211 44.97 46.72 0.37
N ALA A 212 44.74 46.70 1.69
CA ALA A 212 44.95 47.87 2.54
C ALA A 212 46.45 48.19 2.67
N GLU A 213 47.30 47.17 2.80
CA GLU A 213 48.75 47.32 2.86
C GLU A 213 49.34 47.82 1.53
N LEU A 214 48.87 47.29 0.39
CA LEU A 214 49.23 47.76 -0.94
C LEU A 214 48.77 49.21 -1.18
N ARG A 215 47.56 49.58 -0.74
CA ARG A 215 47.08 50.97 -0.80
C ARG A 215 47.95 51.91 0.03
N ARG A 216 48.32 51.53 1.26
CA ARG A 216 49.28 52.31 2.08
C ARG A 216 50.62 52.50 1.37
N LYS A 217 51.18 51.42 0.81
CA LYS A 217 52.45 51.47 0.05
C LYS A 217 52.35 52.35 -1.20
N GLN A 218 51.21 52.34 -1.91
CA GLN A 218 50.94 53.23 -3.04
C GLN A 218 50.80 54.70 -2.59
N GLU A 219 50.06 54.97 -1.52
CA GLU A 219 49.92 56.32 -0.96
C GLU A 219 51.25 56.89 -0.45
N GLU A 220 52.12 56.06 0.13
CA GLU A 220 53.48 56.45 0.53
C GLU A 220 54.37 56.76 -0.69
N LEU A 221 54.33 55.91 -1.72
CA LEU A 221 55.10 56.12 -2.96
C LEU A 221 54.63 57.39 -3.69
N ASP A 222 53.32 57.64 -3.75
CA ASP A 222 52.74 58.84 -4.36
C ASP A 222 53.13 60.11 -3.59
N ARG A 223 53.25 60.06 -2.26
CA ARG A 223 53.80 61.18 -1.47
C ARG A 223 55.26 61.44 -1.80
N GLN A 224 56.10 60.41 -1.81
CA GLN A 224 57.52 60.53 -2.17
C GLN A 224 57.71 61.07 -3.60
N LEU A 225 56.87 60.67 -4.55
CA LEU A 225 56.89 61.18 -5.91
C LEU A 225 56.47 62.65 -5.98
N ARG A 226 55.46 63.07 -5.20
CA ARG A 226 55.07 64.50 -5.10
C ARG A 226 56.16 65.33 -4.45
N GLU A 227 56.73 64.88 -3.34
CA GLU A 227 57.85 65.55 -2.67
C GLU A 227 59.05 65.72 -3.63
N MET A 228 59.44 64.65 -4.34
CA MET A 228 60.48 64.72 -5.38
C MET A 228 60.10 65.62 -6.58
N GLN A 229 58.82 65.71 -6.95
CA GLN A 229 58.36 66.63 -7.99
C GLN A 229 58.40 68.08 -7.50
N GLU A 230 57.95 68.35 -6.28
CA GLU A 230 58.01 69.66 -5.63
C GLU A 230 59.45 70.14 -5.43
N GLU A 231 60.38 69.26 -5.03
CA GLU A 231 61.82 69.56 -4.97
C GLU A 231 62.41 69.85 -6.35
N ARG A 232 62.07 69.04 -7.37
CA ARG A 232 62.51 69.28 -8.76
C ARG A 232 61.94 70.57 -9.32
N GLU A 233 60.67 70.87 -9.03
CA GLU A 233 60.03 72.13 -9.42
C GLU A 233 60.62 73.31 -8.65
N ALA A 234 60.94 73.18 -7.36
CA ALA A 234 61.61 74.23 -6.60
C ALA A 234 63.02 74.50 -7.17
N MET A 235 63.82 73.46 -7.44
CA MET A 235 65.11 73.60 -8.11
C MET A 235 64.98 74.15 -9.54
N ALA A 236 63.94 73.78 -10.29
CA ALA A 236 63.69 74.29 -11.63
C ALA A 236 63.22 75.76 -11.59
N ARG A 237 62.37 76.15 -10.64
CA ARG A 237 61.93 77.52 -10.39
C ARG A 237 63.09 78.39 -9.88
N GLU A 238 64.00 77.86 -9.07
CA GLU A 238 65.22 78.59 -8.66
C GLU A 238 66.18 78.78 -9.85
N ARG A 239 66.37 77.76 -10.68
CA ARG A 239 67.16 77.86 -11.93
C ARG A 239 66.51 78.83 -12.94
N ALA A 240 65.19 78.82 -13.07
CA ALA A 240 64.44 79.73 -13.94
C ALA A 240 64.37 81.16 -13.39
N ALA A 241 64.31 81.35 -12.06
CA ALA A 241 64.40 82.66 -11.43
C ALA A 241 65.78 83.32 -11.63
N ARG A 242 66.83 82.52 -11.81
CA ARG A 242 68.15 82.99 -12.26
C ARG A 242 68.26 83.26 -13.78
N GLN A 243 67.22 82.94 -14.56
CA GLN A 243 67.20 83.09 -16.02
C GLN A 243 65.87 83.69 -16.51
N GLN A 244 65.71 85.01 -16.35
CA GLN A 244 64.71 85.75 -17.12
C GLN A 244 65.20 86.07 -18.55
N PRO A 245 64.30 86.21 -19.54
CA PRO A 245 64.53 85.56 -20.83
C PRO A 245 64.45 86.49 -22.05
N THR A 246 64.92 85.99 -23.20
CA THR A 246 64.49 86.45 -24.53
C THR A 246 64.24 85.27 -25.49
N PRO A 247 63.34 85.40 -26.48
CA PRO A 247 62.70 84.25 -27.13
C PRO A 247 63.21 83.94 -28.54
N THR A 248 63.07 82.68 -28.98
CA THR A 248 62.85 82.32 -30.41
C THR A 248 62.27 80.90 -30.58
N VAL A 249 61.22 80.80 -31.38
CA VAL A 249 60.67 79.60 -32.07
C VAL A 249 61.13 79.69 -33.55
N PRO A 250 60.93 78.73 -34.50
CA PRO A 250 60.49 77.32 -34.42
C PRO A 250 61.28 76.30 -35.29
N ALA A 251 61.03 74.99 -35.12
CA ALA A 251 61.05 73.91 -36.13
C ALA A 251 60.65 72.58 -35.43
N ALA A 252 59.62 71.78 -35.78
CA ALA A 252 58.91 71.44 -37.02
C ALA A 252 59.58 70.34 -37.88
N VAL A 253 59.42 69.05 -37.48
CA VAL A 253 59.57 67.86 -38.34
C VAL A 253 58.57 66.76 -37.91
N GLU A 254 57.50 66.59 -38.68
CA GLU A 254 56.76 65.33 -38.88
C GLU A 254 57.55 64.40 -39.84
N PRO A 255 57.19 63.10 -40.07
CA PRO A 255 56.01 62.34 -39.65
C PRO A 255 56.44 61.11 -38.77
N ALA A 256 55.73 59.99 -38.59
CA ALA A 256 54.52 59.44 -39.21
C ALA A 256 53.78 58.43 -38.30
N ALA A 257 52.55 58.07 -38.68
CA ALA A 257 51.89 56.81 -38.29
C ALA A 257 52.39 55.64 -39.18
N PRO A 258 51.99 54.37 -38.93
CA PRO A 258 50.81 53.93 -39.68
C PRO A 258 49.91 52.85 -39.00
N VAL A 259 48.74 52.68 -39.61
CA VAL A 259 47.77 51.55 -39.53
C VAL A 259 47.14 51.23 -38.17
N ALA A 260 45.97 51.85 -37.93
CA ALA A 260 44.89 51.14 -37.26
C ALA A 260 44.34 50.04 -38.20
N SER A 261 44.46 48.77 -37.82
CA SER A 261 43.76 47.67 -38.47
C SER A 261 42.58 47.22 -37.61
N ALA A 262 41.40 47.77 -37.90
CA ALA A 262 40.16 47.20 -37.40
C ALA A 262 39.85 45.90 -38.17
N PRO A 263 39.86 44.70 -37.53
CA PRO A 263 39.23 43.56 -38.15
C PRO A 263 37.72 43.80 -38.21
N ALA A 264 37.15 43.57 -39.39
CA ALA A 264 35.75 43.81 -39.67
C ALA A 264 34.82 43.19 -38.62
N ALA A 265 33.72 43.88 -38.32
CA ALA A 265 32.63 43.33 -37.53
C ALA A 265 32.10 42.05 -38.21
N ALA A 266 32.55 40.90 -37.73
CA ALA A 266 31.94 39.63 -38.05
C ALA A 266 30.47 39.74 -37.65
N ARG A 267 29.57 39.72 -38.64
CA ARG A 267 28.14 39.53 -38.41
C ARG A 267 28.00 38.22 -37.64
N LYS A 268 27.79 38.32 -36.32
CA LYS A 268 27.32 37.18 -35.53
C LYS A 268 26.12 36.62 -36.29
N PRO A 269 26.03 35.29 -36.50
CA PRO A 269 24.80 34.72 -37.03
C PRO A 269 23.65 35.22 -36.16
N ARG A 270 22.51 35.53 -36.77
CA ARG A 270 21.29 35.90 -36.04
C ARG A 270 20.91 34.69 -35.18
N VAL A 271 21.40 34.66 -33.94
CA VAL A 271 21.02 33.65 -32.97
C VAL A 271 19.53 33.83 -32.77
N ASP A 272 18.75 32.83 -33.14
CA ASP A 272 17.33 32.86 -32.82
C ASP A 272 17.21 32.80 -31.29
N THR A 273 16.81 33.91 -30.68
CA THR A 273 16.70 34.09 -29.22
C THR A 273 15.33 33.68 -28.71
N ARG A 274 14.50 33.04 -29.53
CA ARG A 274 13.29 32.34 -29.07
C ARG A 274 13.68 31.27 -28.05
N GLN A 275 12.93 31.23 -26.97
CA GLN A 275 12.99 30.15 -26.00
C GLN A 275 12.40 28.89 -26.64
N TRP A 276 13.00 27.73 -26.38
CA TRP A 276 12.53 26.42 -26.84
C TRP A 276 12.01 25.62 -25.65
N HIS A 277 10.97 24.83 -25.87
CA HIS A 277 10.45 23.87 -24.89
C HIS A 277 10.51 22.44 -25.47
N ALA A 278 10.65 21.45 -24.61
CA ALA A 278 10.68 20.03 -24.98
C ALA A 278 9.34 19.35 -24.63
N VAL A 279 8.65 18.78 -25.62
CA VAL A 279 7.43 18.00 -25.39
C VAL A 279 7.76 16.51 -25.42
N VAL A 280 7.42 15.78 -24.36
CA VAL A 280 7.50 14.31 -24.32
C VAL A 280 6.32 13.74 -25.11
N THR A 281 6.59 13.24 -26.31
CA THR A 281 5.58 12.65 -27.21
C THR A 281 5.37 11.15 -26.97
N ASP A 282 6.39 10.44 -26.48
CA ASP A 282 6.30 9.03 -26.08
C ASP A 282 7.19 8.76 -24.86
N LYS A 283 6.55 8.49 -23.71
CA LYS A 283 7.24 8.22 -22.45
C LYS A 283 8.01 6.89 -22.47
N SER A 284 7.52 5.88 -23.18
CA SER A 284 8.15 4.56 -23.25
C SER A 284 9.44 4.62 -24.07
N ALA A 285 9.42 5.36 -25.17
CA ALA A 285 10.61 5.62 -25.99
C ALA A 285 11.67 6.43 -25.23
N LEU A 286 11.24 7.43 -24.45
CA LEU A 286 12.14 8.24 -23.61
C LEU A 286 12.84 7.40 -22.53
N ILE A 287 12.10 6.55 -21.81
CA ILE A 287 12.68 5.64 -20.80
C ILE A 287 13.70 4.69 -21.44
N ALA A 288 13.39 4.13 -22.62
CA ALA A 288 14.31 3.27 -23.35
C ALA A 288 15.58 3.99 -23.83
N ALA A 289 15.49 5.28 -24.20
CA ALA A 289 16.65 6.08 -24.60
C ALA A 289 17.57 6.41 -23.42
N ILE A 290 17.02 6.72 -22.24
CA ILE A 290 17.79 6.96 -21.01
C ILE A 290 18.49 5.67 -20.58
N ALA A 291 17.79 4.53 -20.59
CA ALA A 291 18.38 3.21 -20.32
C ALA A 291 19.48 2.82 -21.34
N ALA A 292 19.48 3.40 -22.54
CA ALA A 292 20.51 3.23 -23.56
C ALA A 292 21.66 4.26 -23.47
N GLY A 293 21.68 5.13 -22.45
CA GLY A 293 22.77 6.06 -22.16
C GLY A 293 22.70 7.41 -22.89
N TYR A 294 21.57 7.75 -23.53
CA TYR A 294 21.40 9.03 -24.25
C TYR A 294 20.95 10.21 -23.34
N GLY A 295 20.84 10.00 -22.03
CA GLY A 295 20.51 11.03 -21.03
C GLY A 295 20.72 10.54 -19.61
N THR A 296 20.66 11.43 -18.61
CA THR A 296 20.76 11.07 -17.19
C THR A 296 19.42 10.64 -16.61
N GLU A 297 19.44 9.85 -15.54
CA GLU A 297 18.24 9.33 -14.86
C GLU A 297 17.35 10.46 -14.28
N ASP A 298 17.91 11.64 -14.04
CA ASP A 298 17.18 12.84 -13.59
C ASP A 298 16.03 13.22 -14.53
N LEU A 299 16.16 12.92 -15.83
CA LEU A 299 15.13 13.17 -16.85
C LEU A 299 13.88 12.26 -16.70
N LEU A 300 13.93 11.24 -15.82
CA LEU A 300 12.78 10.38 -15.50
C LEU A 300 11.84 11.00 -14.46
N ILE A 301 12.33 11.92 -13.60
CA ILE A 301 11.53 12.59 -12.56
C ILE A 301 10.88 13.87 -13.12
N ILE A 302 10.24 13.77 -14.30
CA ILE A 302 9.46 14.80 -15.02
C ILE A 302 9.91 16.26 -14.74
N ASP A 303 11.21 16.54 -14.84
CA ASP A 303 11.71 17.92 -14.75
C ASP A 303 11.65 18.57 -16.13
N GLN A 304 10.52 19.22 -16.38
CA GLN A 304 10.27 19.99 -17.58
C GLN A 304 11.33 21.09 -17.78
N ALA A 305 11.88 21.67 -16.70
CA ALA A 305 12.91 22.71 -16.79
C ALA A 305 14.27 22.14 -17.23
N ALA A 306 14.62 20.92 -16.82
CA ALA A 306 15.81 20.22 -17.30
C ALA A 306 15.71 19.90 -18.81
N LEU A 307 14.56 19.39 -19.25
CA LEU A 307 14.26 19.11 -20.66
C LEU A 307 14.24 20.39 -21.51
N ASP A 308 13.66 21.48 -20.99
CA ASP A 308 13.66 22.79 -21.67
C ASP A 308 15.08 23.38 -21.73
N SER A 309 15.93 23.18 -20.71
CA SER A 309 17.33 23.60 -20.73
C SER A 309 18.11 22.92 -21.86
N LEU A 310 17.95 21.60 -22.01
CA LEU A 310 18.51 20.82 -23.13
C LEU A 310 17.97 21.29 -24.49
N ALA A 311 16.66 21.56 -24.59
CA ALA A 311 16.04 22.09 -25.82
C ALA A 311 16.55 23.49 -26.19
N ASN A 312 16.86 24.35 -25.22
CA ASN A 312 17.45 25.67 -25.50
C ASN A 312 18.91 25.58 -25.98
N GLY A 313 19.65 24.56 -25.53
CA GLY A 313 21.00 24.23 -25.98
C GLY A 313 21.03 23.64 -27.40
N GLU A 314 20.36 22.51 -27.63
CA GLU A 314 20.47 21.75 -28.88
C GLU A 314 19.40 22.08 -29.93
N ARG A 315 18.26 22.65 -29.52
CA ARG A 315 17.18 23.13 -30.40
C ARG A 315 16.69 22.03 -31.35
N GLN A 316 16.70 22.29 -32.66
CA GLN A 316 16.35 21.31 -33.71
C GLN A 316 17.32 20.12 -33.81
N GLY A 317 18.48 20.19 -33.14
CA GLY A 317 19.48 19.12 -33.11
C GLY A 317 19.27 18.06 -32.02
N LEU A 318 18.31 18.25 -31.11
CA LEU A 318 18.06 17.36 -29.97
C LEU A 318 17.62 15.95 -30.45
N GLN A 319 18.55 15.00 -30.44
CA GLN A 319 18.32 13.62 -30.90
C GLN A 319 17.90 12.68 -29.75
N LEU A 320 16.90 13.07 -28.98
CA LEU A 320 16.37 12.27 -27.86
C LEU A 320 15.06 11.55 -28.28
N PRO A 321 15.05 10.22 -28.46
CA PRO A 321 13.85 9.47 -28.85
C PRO A 321 12.68 9.70 -27.87
N GLY A 322 11.50 9.98 -28.42
CA GLY A 322 10.29 10.25 -27.62
C GLY A 322 10.12 11.70 -27.14
N VAL A 323 11.07 12.60 -27.44
CA VAL A 323 10.99 14.04 -27.11
C VAL A 323 11.14 14.88 -28.38
N ARG A 324 10.38 15.98 -28.46
CA ARG A 324 10.46 16.97 -29.55
C ARG A 324 10.70 18.36 -28.99
N ALA A 325 11.73 19.04 -29.49
CA ALA A 325 11.97 20.45 -29.19
C ALA A 325 11.14 21.34 -30.12
N GLU A 326 10.37 22.26 -29.55
CA GLU A 326 9.51 23.20 -30.28
C GLU A 326 9.81 24.65 -29.84
N PRO A 327 9.78 25.64 -30.76
CA PRO A 327 10.02 27.03 -30.42
C PRO A 327 8.78 27.62 -29.73
N VAL A 328 8.95 28.21 -28.54
CA VAL A 328 7.87 28.93 -27.85
C VAL A 328 7.38 30.07 -28.78
N PRO A 329 6.08 30.13 -29.12
CA PRO A 329 5.56 31.21 -29.93
C PRO A 329 5.66 32.52 -29.16
N ALA A 330 6.15 33.58 -29.80
CA ALA A 330 6.11 34.91 -29.22
C ALA A 330 4.64 35.32 -29.01
N ALA A 331 4.30 35.76 -27.79
CA ALA A 331 2.96 36.24 -27.47
C ALA A 331 2.55 37.39 -28.39
N ALA A 332 1.29 37.38 -28.83
CA ALA A 332 0.67 38.38 -29.69
C ALA A 332 0.23 39.63 -28.90
#